data_AF-A0A7W8UJE4-F1
#
_entry.id   AF-A0A7W8UJE4-F1
#
_cell.length_a   1.000
_cell.length_b   1.000
_cell.length_c   1.000
_cell.angle_alpha   90.00
_cell.angle_beta   90.00
_cell.angle_gamma   90.00
#
_symmetry.space_group_name_H-M   'P 1'
#
loop_
_entity.id
_entity.type
_entity.pdbx_description
1 polymer ?
#
loop_
_entity_poly.entity_id
_entity_poly.type
_entity_poly.pdbx_seq_one_letter_code
_entity_poly.pdbx_strand_id
1 'polypeptide(L)' 'MAKPFSDDLRERVVGAVTREGLSWRAAAERFGIGISTAIDWVRRFRDTGRLGPGQMGGHGINS' A
#
# COMPACT_ATOMS: atom_id res chain seq x y z
N MET A 1 0.26 3.88 -21.55
CA MET A 1 1.19 4.67 -20.71
C MET A 1 0.39 5.42 -19.67
N ALA A 2 0.12 4.77 -18.54
CA ALA A 2 -0.49 5.36 -17.36
C ALA A 2 0.18 4.62 -16.20
N LYS A 3 1.28 5.17 -15.67
CA LYS A 3 1.77 4.67 -14.39
C LYS A 3 0.71 5.04 -13.37
N PRO A 4 0.12 4.05 -12.70
CA PRO A 4 -1.21 4.19 -12.15
C PRO A 4 -1.14 5.02 -10.88
N PHE A 5 -2.12 5.89 -10.70
CA PHE A 5 -2.44 6.57 -9.44
C PHE A 5 -2.33 5.64 -8.20
N SER A 6 -2.52 4.33 -8.40
CA SER A 6 -2.37 3.28 -7.38
C SER A 6 -0.94 3.09 -6.83
N ASP A 7 0.12 3.37 -7.59
CA ASP A 7 1.51 3.25 -7.13
C ASP A 7 1.83 4.39 -6.15
N ASP A 8 1.49 5.64 -6.53
CA ASP A 8 1.58 6.81 -5.65
C ASP A 8 0.78 6.61 -4.35
N LEU A 9 -0.45 6.08 -4.45
CA LEU A 9 -1.27 5.80 -3.28
C LEU A 9 -0.60 4.80 -2.33
N ARG A 10 0.01 3.74 -2.87
CA ARG A 10 0.77 2.78 -2.07
C ARG A 10 1.95 3.44 -1.40
N GLU A 11 2.71 4.26 -2.13
CA GLU A 11 3.87 4.94 -1.59
C GLU A 11 3.50 5.90 -0.46
N ARG A 12 2.38 6.61 -0.61
CA ARG A 12 1.87 7.52 0.42
C ARG A 12 1.36 6.80 1.66
N VAL A 13 0.66 5.67 1.51
CA VAL A 13 0.21 4.84 2.64
C VAL A 13 1.40 4.26 3.39
N VAL A 14 2.37 3.71 2.68
CA VAL A 14 3.57 3.15 3.31
C VAL A 14 4.39 4.25 3.98
N GLY A 15 4.57 5.39 3.31
CA GLY A 15 5.24 6.56 3.89
C GLY A 15 4.56 7.05 5.18
N ALA A 16 3.23 7.07 5.22
CA ALA A 16 2.48 7.40 6.42
C ALA A 16 2.76 6.45 7.58
N VAL A 17 2.86 5.14 7.32
CA VAL A 17 3.16 4.15 8.37
C VAL A 17 4.63 4.18 8.78
N THR A 18 5.56 4.21 7.82
CA THR A 18 6.99 4.04 8.10
C THR A 18 7.70 5.34 8.44
N ARG A 19 7.28 6.48 7.87
CA ARG A 19 7.89 7.80 8.08
C ARG A 19 7.13 8.62 9.13
N GLU A 20 5.81 8.68 9.04
CA GLU A 20 4.99 9.42 10.02
C GLU A 20 4.69 8.58 11.28
N GLY A 21 4.98 7.27 11.28
CA GLY A 21 4.75 6.39 12.43
C GLY A 21 3.28 6.06 12.67
N LEU A 22 2.41 6.29 11.67
CA LEU A 22 0.99 5.99 11.79
C LEU A 22 0.75 4.48 11.88
N SER A 23 -0.22 4.09 12.69
CA SER A 23 -0.67 2.70 12.72
C SER A 23 -1.36 2.33 11.40
N TRP A 24 -1.36 1.05 11.03
CA TRP A 24 -1.98 0.57 9.78
C TRP A 24 -3.44 1.00 9.64
N ARG A 25 -4.16 1.01 10.77
CA ARG A 25 -5.55 1.51 10.87
C ARG A 25 -5.65 2.98 10.53
N ALA A 26 -4.81 3.82 11.14
CA ALA A 26 -4.83 5.26 10.92
C ALA A 26 -4.47 5.61 9.46
N ALA A 27 -3.51 4.89 8.87
CA ALA A 27 -3.20 5.03 7.45
C ALA A 27 -4.39 4.58 6.58
N ALA A 28 -5.00 3.43 6.87
CA ALA A 28 -6.16 2.94 6.13
C ALA A 28 -7.33 3.93 6.14
N GLU A 29 -7.66 4.51 7.30
CA GLU A 29 -8.72 5.51 7.42
C GLU A 29 -8.36 6.83 6.71
N ARG A 30 -7.13 7.30 6.82
CA ARG A 30 -6.66 8.53 6.16
C ARG A 30 -6.75 8.46 4.64
N PHE A 31 -6.50 7.28 4.07
CA PHE A 31 -6.48 7.06 2.62
C PHE A 31 -7.74 6.36 2.10
N GLY A 32 -8.70 6.01 2.97
CA GLY A 32 -9.94 5.34 2.61
C GLY A 32 -9.75 3.93 2.03
N ILE A 33 -8.72 3.21 2.45
CA ILE A 33 -8.43 1.85 1.99
C ILE A 33 -8.73 0.81 3.07
N GLY A 34 -8.84 -0.46 2.67
CA GLY A 34 -8.92 -1.56 3.63
C GLY A 34 -7.64 -1.68 4.47
N ILE A 35 -7.79 -1.96 5.76
CA ILE A 35 -6.66 -2.18 6.68
C ILE A 35 -5.76 -3.31 6.19
N SER A 36 -6.34 -4.39 5.68
CA SER A 36 -5.60 -5.53 5.10
C SER A 36 -4.72 -5.11 3.91
N THR A 37 -5.20 -4.18 3.09
CA THR A 37 -4.45 -3.61 1.95
C THR A 37 -3.25 -2.80 2.44
N ALA A 38 -3.44 -1.96 3.45
CA ALA A 38 -2.34 -1.20 4.06
C ALA A 38 -1.26 -2.13 4.65
N ILE A 39 -1.68 -3.21 5.31
CA ILE A 39 -0.77 -4.21 5.89
C ILE A 39 0.04 -4.92 4.80
N ASP A 40 -0.60 -5.39 3.71
CA ASP A 40 0.10 -6.05 2.60
C ASP A 40 1.16 -5.13 1.99
N TRP A 41 0.80 -3.86 1.75
CA TRP A 41 1.70 -2.88 1.16
C TRP A 41 2.92 -2.58 2.04
N VAL A 42 2.72 -2.40 3.35
CA VAL A 42 3.83 -2.18 4.29
C VAL A 42 4.68 -3.44 4.46
N ARG A 43 4.08 -4.64 4.49
CA ARG A 43 4.83 -5.90 4.53
C ARG A 43 5.72 -6.05 3.31
N ARG A 44 5.17 -5.86 2.11
CA ARG A 44 5.96 -5.91 0.87
C ARG A 44 7.06 -4.87 0.83
N PHE A 45 6.79 -3.65 1.31
CA PHE A 45 7.83 -2.63 1.37
C PHE A 45 8.99 -3.03 2.28
N ARG A 46 8.70 -3.65 3.43
CA ARG A 46 9.72 -4.12 4.37
C ARG A 46 10.49 -5.33 3.85
N ASP A 47 9.83 -6.21 3.12
CA ASP A 47 10.41 -7.42 2.55
C ASP A 47 11.30 -7.12 1.33
N THR A 48 10.79 -6.33 0.38
CA THR A 48 11.46 -6.08 -0.90
C THR A 48 12.23 -4.75 -0.94
N GLY A 49 12.01 -3.85 0.02
CA GLY A 49 12.65 -2.52 0.07
C GLY A 49 12.24 -1.58 -1.08
N ARG A 50 11.33 -2.00 -1.96
CA ARG A 50 10.93 -1.29 -3.17
C ARG A 50 9.41 -1.33 -3.33
N LEU A 51 8.81 -0.15 -3.50
CA LEU A 51 7.36 0.02 -3.70
C LEU A 51 6.92 -0.22 -5.14
N GLY A 52 7.89 -0.35 -6.06
CA GLY A 52 7.65 -0.57 -7.47
C GLY A 52 6.91 -1.89 -7.75
N PRO A 53 6.43 -2.09 -9.00
CA PRO A 53 5.57 -3.21 -9.39
C PRO A 53 6.34 -4.53 -9.42
N GLY A 54 6.79 -5.02 -8.27
CA GLY A 54 7.12 -6.42 -8.06
C GLY A 54 5.81 -7.16 -7.84
N GLN A 55 5.22 -7.65 -8.94
CA GLN A 55 4.22 -8.73 -8.93
C GLN A 55 3.21 -8.68 -7.77
N MET A 56 2.32 -7.68 -7.69
CA MET A 56 1.05 -7.87 -6.98
C MET A 56 0.12 -8.69 -7.89
N GLY A 57 0.44 -9.98 -8.06
CA GLY A 57 -0.59 -10.96 -8.40
C GLY A 57 -1.59 -10.99 -7.23
N GLY A 58 -2.90 -11.02 -7.42
CA GLY A 58 -3.65 -11.07 -8.66
C GLY A 58 -5.00 -10.39 -8.46
N HIS A 59 -5.62 -10.12 -9.59
CA HIS A 59 -7.04 -9.87 -9.76
C HIS A 59 -7.88 -10.77 -8.83
N GLY A 60 -8.53 -10.15 -7.85
CA GLY A 60 -9.44 -10.79 -6.91
C GLY A 60 -10.54 -9.82 -6.48
N ILE A 61 -11.13 -9.11 -7.45
CA ILE A 61 -12.43 -8.47 -7.27
C ILE A 61 -13.49 -9.31 -7.99
N ASN A 62 -13.89 -10.41 -7.36
CA ASN A 62 -15.21 -10.97 -7.59
C ASN A 62 -15.67 -11.74 -6.34
N SER A 63 -16.52 -11.09 -5.55
CA SER A 63 -17.72 -11.68 -4.93
C SER A 63 -18.60 -10.53 -4.46
#